data_AF-A0A2N8UAU6-F1
#
_entry.id   AF-A0A2N8UAU6-F1
#
_cell.length_a   1.000
_cell.length_b   1.000
_cell.length_c   1.000
_cell.angle_alpha   90.00
_cell.angle_beta   90.00
_cell.angle_gamma   90.00
#
_symmetry.space_group_name_H-M   'P 1'
#
loop_
_entity.id
_entity.type
_entity.pdbx_description
1 polymer ?
#
loop_
_entity_poly.entity_id
_entity_poly.type
_entity_poly.pdbx_seq_one_letter_code
_entity_poly.pdbx_strand_id
1 'polypeptide(L)'
;MSAGSAEPDGTAAGGVGASDGVVGFDTDNEAVAVYLALEEPRLVLDLRPASAFHQAHLVASYHISPISELKSRYSYLPPRNVPFLVLADHAQHDEAAEAFSSIPSARLIYLAPQDSAAVPTSSGSIVSHQRFFRCAHRSGLLRTSQSHQHRIESQAGASRDDVPQLLFRPSNAVRRTVTALEADPKANGPLNVLDMGCGAARDLAWILHGSRTRSSSSTWTGVGVDNWKAALHRAELLMHDLYLSSDSQSIPRCDKLLWAKCSDDGFLEPLAGTGKCKSIQRAADHPELWRTCHQLGLAPLLPAANATNSQEAVKFDLILCIRFHPRALLSRLSHVVRAGGIVLLSHFVTLSDAQRIAASQAHPEAVIDYDSPPHPGRIQPGEIEDLVQTWNRSEIVGHRWIIDTDVLEPIEDGRIIRSVALRKVAV
;
A
#
# COMPACT_ATOMS: atom_id res chain seq x y z
N MET A 1 -59.62 -21.83 -55.00
CA MET A 1 -59.58 -22.95 -55.96
C MET A 1 -58.23 -23.61 -55.78
N SER A 2 -58.18 -24.66 -54.95
CA SER A 2 -58.14 -26.07 -55.37
C SER A 2 -56.75 -26.41 -55.92
N ALA A 3 -55.88 -26.99 -55.09
CA ALA A 3 -55.76 -28.42 -54.76
C ALA A 3 -55.01 -29.19 -55.86
N GLY A 4 -53.96 -29.92 -55.47
CA GLY A 4 -53.21 -30.79 -56.38
C GLY A 4 -51.96 -31.38 -55.73
N SER A 5 -52.17 -32.32 -54.80
CA SER A 5 -51.17 -33.24 -54.26
C SER A 5 -50.98 -34.43 -55.21
N ALA A 6 -49.76 -34.98 -55.34
CA ALA A 6 -49.39 -36.41 -55.23
C ALA A 6 -48.04 -36.76 -55.88
N GLU A 7 -47.22 -37.44 -55.08
CA GLU A 7 -45.91 -38.11 -55.26
C GLU A 7 -45.91 -39.34 -56.23
N PRO A 8 -44.88 -40.23 -56.28
CA PRO A 8 -43.40 -40.11 -56.23
C PRO A 8 -42.69 -40.92 -57.36
N ASP A 9 -41.36 -40.79 -57.51
CA ASP A 9 -40.49 -41.97 -57.73
C ASP A 9 -38.99 -41.63 -57.56
N GLY A 10 -38.22 -42.55 -56.98
CA GLY A 10 -36.76 -42.59 -57.14
C GLY A 10 -35.89 -42.49 -55.88
N THR A 11 -35.87 -43.55 -55.08
CA THR A 11 -34.83 -43.87 -54.10
C THR A 11 -33.42 -43.96 -54.70
N ALA A 12 -32.40 -43.36 -54.04
CA ALA A 12 -31.29 -44.10 -53.38
C ALA A 12 -30.04 -43.22 -53.07
N ALA A 13 -29.76 -43.14 -51.77
CA ALA A 13 -28.44 -43.27 -51.10
C ALA A 13 -27.27 -42.29 -51.38
N GLY A 14 -26.94 -41.53 -50.33
CA GLY A 14 -25.60 -41.64 -49.72
C GLY A 14 -24.76 -40.36 -49.65
N GLY A 15 -24.69 -39.73 -48.47
CA GLY A 15 -23.62 -38.78 -48.14
C GLY A 15 -24.02 -37.67 -47.17
N VAL A 16 -24.16 -37.99 -45.88
CA VAL A 16 -24.29 -36.98 -44.81
C VAL A 16 -22.90 -36.43 -44.51
N GLY A 17 -22.62 -35.22 -44.98
CA GLY A 17 -21.51 -34.39 -44.52
C GLY A 17 -22.05 -33.28 -43.61
N ALA A 18 -22.15 -33.56 -42.32
CA ALA A 18 -22.47 -32.55 -41.32
C ALA A 18 -21.21 -31.72 -41.02
N SER A 19 -21.31 -30.43 -41.31
CA SER A 19 -20.33 -29.40 -41.02
C SER A 19 -20.40 -29.00 -39.54
N ASP A 20 -19.58 -29.62 -38.70
CA ASP A 20 -19.30 -29.15 -37.34
C ASP A 20 -18.03 -28.30 -37.34
N GLY A 21 -18.20 -27.01 -37.62
CA GLY A 21 -17.21 -25.98 -37.31
C GLY A 21 -17.50 -25.39 -35.93
N VAL A 22 -17.36 -26.20 -34.87
CA VAL A 22 -17.41 -25.73 -33.48
C VAL A 22 -16.27 -24.73 -33.29
N VAL A 23 -16.63 -23.48 -33.00
CA VAL A 23 -15.72 -22.46 -32.48
C VAL A 23 -15.11 -23.02 -31.20
N GLY A 24 -13.82 -23.37 -31.25
CA GLY A 24 -13.08 -23.92 -30.12
C GLY A 24 -13.17 -22.98 -28.92
N PHE A 25 -13.87 -23.42 -27.87
CA PHE A 25 -13.72 -22.81 -26.56
C PHE A 25 -12.26 -22.98 -26.10
N ASP A 26 -11.69 -21.87 -25.68
CA ASP A 26 -10.27 -21.59 -25.46
C ASP A 26 -9.67 -22.41 -24.29
N THR A 27 -9.31 -23.67 -24.54
CA THR A 27 -8.64 -24.56 -23.56
C THR A 27 -7.26 -24.06 -23.13
N ASP A 28 -6.70 -23.07 -23.81
CA ASP A 28 -5.42 -22.47 -23.44
C ASP A 28 -5.56 -21.51 -22.24
N ASN A 29 -6.70 -20.83 -22.05
CA ASN A 29 -6.87 -19.91 -20.91
C ASN A 29 -7.02 -20.61 -19.55
N GLU A 30 -7.33 -21.91 -19.51
CA GLU A 30 -7.51 -22.66 -18.25
C GLU A 30 -6.29 -22.54 -17.32
N ALA A 31 -5.07 -22.57 -17.88
CA ALA A 31 -3.85 -22.56 -17.08
C ALA A 31 -3.63 -21.23 -16.34
N VAL A 32 -4.16 -20.12 -16.87
CA VAL A 32 -4.07 -18.77 -16.28
C VAL A 32 -5.43 -18.26 -15.80
N ALA A 33 -6.47 -19.10 -15.81
CA ALA A 33 -7.84 -18.68 -15.48
C ALA A 33 -7.96 -18.09 -14.08
N VAL A 34 -7.26 -18.68 -13.10
CA VAL A 34 -7.22 -18.18 -11.72
C VAL A 34 -6.65 -16.76 -11.64
N TYR A 35 -5.62 -16.45 -12.45
CA TYR A 35 -5.08 -15.10 -12.56
C TYR A 35 -6.09 -14.16 -13.22
N LEU A 36 -6.67 -14.56 -14.35
CA LEU A 36 -7.60 -13.74 -15.11
C LEU A 36 -8.89 -13.41 -14.35
N ALA A 37 -9.29 -14.26 -13.41
CA ALA A 37 -10.46 -14.08 -12.54
C ALA A 37 -10.24 -13.08 -11.40
N LEU A 38 -9.00 -12.63 -11.14
CA LEU A 38 -8.73 -11.59 -10.16
C LEU A 38 -9.18 -10.21 -10.66
N GLU A 39 -9.61 -9.36 -9.73
CA GLU A 39 -9.91 -7.96 -10.01
C GLU A 39 -8.64 -7.18 -10.37
N GLU A 40 -8.77 -6.17 -11.24
CA GLU A 40 -7.68 -5.27 -11.56
C GLU A 40 -7.47 -4.20 -10.45
N PRO A 41 -6.21 -3.87 -10.07
CA PRO A 41 -4.97 -4.50 -10.53
C PRO A 41 -4.81 -5.91 -9.95
N ARG A 42 -4.47 -6.88 -10.81
CA ARG A 42 -4.29 -8.29 -10.42
C ARG A 42 -3.04 -8.46 -9.55
N LEU A 43 -3.25 -8.75 -8.27
CA LEU A 43 -2.18 -8.92 -7.29
C LEU A 43 -1.54 -10.31 -7.39
N VAL A 44 -0.22 -10.35 -7.55
CA VAL A 44 0.55 -11.60 -7.68
C VAL A 44 1.76 -11.59 -6.75
N LEU A 45 1.86 -12.63 -5.93
CA LEU A 45 3.05 -12.97 -5.15
C LEU A 45 3.72 -14.21 -5.75
N ASP A 46 4.95 -14.07 -6.20
CA ASP A 46 5.76 -15.17 -6.70
C ASP A 46 6.80 -15.60 -5.64
N LEU A 47 6.80 -16.89 -5.31
CA LEU A 47 7.64 -17.52 -4.29
C LEU A 47 8.72 -18.44 -4.87
N ARG A 48 8.77 -18.54 -6.20
CA ARG A 48 9.74 -19.38 -6.90
C ARG A 48 11.16 -18.85 -6.68
N PRO A 49 12.20 -19.68 -6.91
CA PRO A 49 13.58 -19.24 -6.85
C PRO A 49 13.82 -17.98 -7.70
N ALA A 50 14.66 -17.06 -7.21
CA ALA A 50 14.94 -15.79 -7.89
C ALA A 50 15.39 -15.96 -9.35
N SER A 51 16.16 -17.01 -9.65
CA SER A 51 16.58 -17.33 -11.02
C SER A 51 15.39 -17.63 -11.94
N ALA A 52 14.43 -18.43 -11.48
CA ALA A 52 13.23 -18.77 -12.24
C ALA A 52 12.31 -17.55 -12.41
N PHE A 53 12.17 -16.74 -11.36
CA PHE A 53 11.41 -15.49 -11.41
C PHE A 53 11.97 -14.51 -12.46
N HIS A 54 13.27 -14.26 -12.42
CA HIS A 54 13.92 -13.32 -13.35
C HIS A 54 13.92 -13.82 -14.80
N GLN A 55 14.00 -15.14 -15.01
CA GLN A 55 13.87 -15.76 -16.34
C GLN A 55 12.47 -15.56 -16.95
N ALA A 56 11.41 -15.67 -16.15
CA ALA A 56 10.04 -15.40 -16.59
C ALA A 56 9.12 -15.18 -15.38
N HIS A 57 8.38 -14.08 -15.35
CA HIS A 57 7.38 -13.78 -14.33
C HIS A 57 6.17 -13.07 -14.94
N LEU A 58 5.06 -13.07 -14.20
CA LEU A 58 3.91 -12.26 -14.56
C LEU A 58 4.23 -10.78 -14.34
N VAL A 59 3.81 -9.94 -15.28
CA VAL A 59 3.95 -8.48 -15.24
C VAL A 59 3.50 -7.92 -13.89
N ALA A 60 4.29 -6.99 -13.35
CA ALA A 60 4.05 -6.30 -12.08
C ALA A 60 3.93 -7.23 -10.85
N SER A 61 4.32 -8.50 -10.95
CA SER A 61 4.33 -9.41 -9.80
C SER A 61 5.33 -8.98 -8.73
N TYR A 62 4.94 -9.18 -7.48
CA TYR A 62 5.80 -9.06 -6.32
C TYR A 62 6.54 -10.38 -6.07
N HIS A 63 7.80 -10.33 -5.62
CA HIS A 63 8.62 -11.53 -5.44
C HIS A 63 9.17 -11.60 -4.02
N ILE A 64 9.05 -12.77 -3.39
CA ILE A 64 9.67 -13.07 -2.10
C ILE A 64 10.31 -14.45 -2.20
N SER A 65 11.63 -14.54 -2.07
CA SER A 65 12.34 -15.80 -2.12
C SER A 65 13.59 -15.74 -1.24
N PRO A 66 13.90 -16.80 -0.46
CA PRO A 66 13.12 -18.05 -0.30
C PRO A 66 11.81 -17.84 0.49
N ILE A 67 10.90 -18.82 0.43
CA ILE A 67 9.59 -18.76 1.14
C ILE A 67 9.72 -18.58 2.66
N SER A 68 10.83 -19.02 3.26
CA SER A 68 11.14 -18.82 4.68
C SER A 68 11.20 -17.33 5.08
N GLU A 69 11.44 -16.43 4.13
CA GLU A 69 11.42 -14.98 4.34
C GLU A 69 10.01 -14.38 4.41
N LEU A 70 8.98 -15.13 4.03
CA LEU A 70 7.61 -14.63 4.01
C LEU A 70 7.13 -14.18 5.40
N LYS A 71 7.55 -14.88 6.45
CA LYS A 71 7.16 -14.57 7.83
C LYS A 71 7.60 -13.18 8.29
N SER A 72 8.79 -12.73 7.91
CA SER A 72 9.25 -11.36 8.21
C SER A 72 8.57 -10.30 7.34
N ARG A 73 7.96 -10.72 6.22
CA ARG A 73 7.33 -9.88 5.20
C ARG A 73 5.82 -9.96 5.14
N TYR A 74 5.15 -10.56 6.13
CA TYR A 74 3.68 -10.64 6.16
C TYR A 74 2.98 -9.27 6.10
N SER A 75 3.66 -8.18 6.48
CA SER A 75 3.13 -6.82 6.30
C SER A 75 2.93 -6.44 4.83
N TYR A 76 3.53 -7.17 3.88
CA TYR A 76 3.41 -6.92 2.46
C TYR A 76 2.11 -7.50 1.92
N LEU A 77 1.52 -8.48 2.61
CA LEU A 77 0.36 -9.17 2.10
C LEU A 77 -0.87 -8.25 2.01
N PRO A 78 -1.81 -8.56 1.11
CA PRO A 78 -3.06 -7.84 1.03
C PRO A 78 -3.88 -7.94 2.32
N PRO A 79 -4.87 -7.05 2.53
CA PRO A 79 -5.90 -7.27 3.54
C PRO A 79 -6.54 -8.66 3.39
N ARG A 80 -7.00 -9.24 4.51
CA ARG A 80 -7.46 -10.65 4.56
C ARG A 80 -8.56 -10.99 3.54
N ASN A 81 -9.38 -10.02 3.16
CA ASN A 81 -10.49 -10.16 2.22
C ASN A 81 -10.14 -9.85 0.76
N VAL A 82 -8.90 -9.44 0.45
CA VAL A 82 -8.50 -9.06 -0.91
C VAL A 82 -7.88 -10.27 -1.62
N PRO A 83 -8.50 -10.81 -2.68
CA PRO A 83 -7.95 -11.94 -3.42
C PRO A 83 -6.64 -11.61 -4.13
N PHE A 84 -5.71 -12.55 -4.14
CA PHE A 84 -4.44 -12.44 -4.85
C PHE A 84 -3.91 -13.82 -5.24
N LEU A 85 -3.09 -13.86 -6.29
CA LEU A 85 -2.43 -15.08 -6.75
C LEU A 85 -1.13 -15.31 -5.98
N VAL A 86 -0.88 -16.55 -5.61
CA VAL A 86 0.42 -17.03 -5.13
C VAL A 86 0.94 -18.07 -6.11
N LEU A 87 2.11 -17.81 -6.69
CA LEU A 87 2.83 -18.74 -7.56
C LEU A 87 3.99 -19.37 -6.79
N ALA A 88 4.06 -20.70 -6.78
CA ALA A 88 5.15 -21.45 -6.18
C ALA A 88 5.51 -22.66 -7.06
N ASP A 89 6.72 -23.18 -6.93
CA ASP A 89 7.05 -24.46 -7.56
C ASP A 89 6.37 -25.59 -6.79
N HIS A 90 6.03 -26.69 -7.48
CA HIS A 90 5.40 -27.87 -6.85
C HIS A 90 6.26 -28.45 -5.71
N ALA A 91 7.59 -28.31 -5.78
CA ALA A 91 8.49 -28.71 -4.71
C ALA A 91 8.27 -27.92 -3.39
N GLN A 92 7.68 -26.72 -3.46
CA GLN A 92 7.38 -25.86 -2.31
C GLN A 92 5.92 -26.00 -1.84
N HIS A 93 5.18 -27.02 -2.32
CA HIS A 93 3.74 -27.17 -2.07
C HIS A 93 3.40 -27.11 -0.59
N ASP A 94 4.05 -27.91 0.25
CA ASP A 94 3.69 -28.03 1.66
C ASP A 94 3.99 -26.74 2.44
N GLU A 95 5.14 -26.12 2.20
CA GLU A 95 5.54 -24.87 2.82
C GLU A 95 4.58 -23.71 2.45
N ALA A 96 4.19 -23.61 1.17
CA ALA A 96 3.26 -22.60 0.70
C ALA A 96 1.83 -22.86 1.21
N ALA A 97 1.36 -24.11 1.19
CA ALA A 97 0.05 -24.47 1.72
C ALA A 97 -0.06 -24.13 3.21
N GLU A 98 0.99 -24.42 4.00
CA GLU A 98 1.05 -24.07 5.42
C GLU A 98 1.03 -22.54 5.62
N ALA A 99 1.88 -21.81 4.90
CA ALA A 99 2.01 -20.36 5.04
C ALA A 99 0.71 -19.59 4.75
N PHE A 100 -0.09 -20.04 3.79
CA PHE A 100 -1.35 -19.39 3.40
C PHE A 100 -2.61 -20.06 3.95
N SER A 101 -2.48 -21.09 4.79
CA SER A 101 -3.61 -21.81 5.40
C SER A 101 -4.63 -20.91 6.14
N SER A 102 -4.17 -19.77 6.68
CA SER A 102 -5.00 -18.79 7.40
C SER A 102 -5.45 -17.59 6.56
N ILE A 103 -5.20 -17.61 5.24
CA ILE A 103 -5.46 -16.52 4.29
C ILE A 103 -6.38 -17.04 3.18
N PRO A 104 -7.70 -17.12 3.41
CA PRO A 104 -8.64 -17.73 2.47
C PRO A 104 -8.80 -16.95 1.15
N SER A 105 -8.29 -15.73 1.07
CA SER A 105 -8.24 -14.92 -0.15
C SER A 105 -7.07 -15.25 -1.07
N ALA A 106 -6.04 -15.95 -0.58
CA ALA A 106 -4.95 -16.41 -1.42
C ALA A 106 -5.47 -17.47 -2.42
N ARG A 107 -5.00 -17.40 -3.66
CA ARG A 107 -5.26 -18.38 -4.72
C ARG A 107 -3.92 -18.98 -5.12
N LEU A 108 -3.68 -20.24 -4.78
CA LEU A 108 -2.36 -20.86 -4.96
C LEU A 108 -2.30 -21.66 -6.27
N ILE A 109 -1.25 -21.43 -7.06
CA ILE A 109 -0.87 -22.26 -8.19
C ILE A 109 0.52 -22.84 -7.94
N TYR A 110 0.62 -24.16 -8.06
CA TYR A 110 1.85 -24.92 -7.93
C TYR A 110 2.34 -25.38 -9.31
N LEU A 111 3.52 -24.94 -9.72
CA LEU A 111 4.07 -25.25 -11.03
C LEU A 111 4.80 -26.59 -11.00
N ALA A 112 4.27 -27.58 -11.71
CA ALA A 112 4.88 -28.89 -11.86
C ALA A 112 5.72 -28.98 -13.14
N PRO A 113 6.87 -29.69 -13.13
CA PRO A 113 7.71 -29.82 -14.31
C PRO A 113 7.08 -30.71 -15.40
N GLN A 114 6.16 -31.62 -15.03
CA GLN A 114 5.51 -32.53 -15.97
C GLN A 114 4.36 -31.83 -16.71
N ASP A 115 4.14 -32.22 -17.97
CA ASP A 115 2.98 -31.76 -18.74
C ASP A 115 1.76 -32.59 -18.36
N SER A 116 0.99 -32.08 -17.39
CA SER A 116 -0.25 -32.67 -16.91
C SER A 116 -1.39 -31.65 -16.95
N ALA A 117 -2.63 -32.15 -17.04
CA ALA A 117 -3.81 -31.32 -16.87
C ALA A 117 -3.81 -30.66 -15.48
N ALA A 118 -4.48 -29.51 -15.36
CA ALA A 118 -4.59 -28.83 -14.07
C ALA A 118 -5.30 -29.74 -13.05
N VAL A 119 -4.64 -30.04 -11.93
CA VAL A 119 -5.20 -30.88 -10.87
C VAL A 119 -5.55 -29.99 -9.67
N PRO A 120 -6.82 -29.87 -9.27
CA PRO A 120 -7.18 -29.15 -8.07
C PRO A 120 -6.66 -29.90 -6.83
N THR A 121 -6.18 -29.15 -5.84
CA THR A 121 -5.78 -29.67 -4.52
C THR A 121 -6.64 -29.06 -3.43
N SER A 122 -6.46 -29.51 -2.18
CA SER A 122 -7.13 -28.89 -1.03
C SER A 122 -6.70 -27.44 -0.78
N SER A 123 -5.53 -27.04 -1.28
CA SER A 123 -4.90 -25.74 -1.02
C SER A 123 -4.78 -24.84 -2.27
N GLY A 124 -5.04 -25.36 -3.47
CA GLY A 124 -4.84 -24.63 -4.71
C GLY A 124 -5.01 -25.49 -5.97
N SER A 125 -4.17 -25.25 -6.97
CA SER A 125 -4.16 -26.03 -8.21
C SER A 125 -2.74 -26.31 -8.68
N ILE A 126 -2.47 -27.55 -9.08
CA ILE A 126 -1.21 -27.94 -9.71
C ILE A 126 -1.36 -27.75 -11.21
N VAL A 127 -0.44 -27.01 -11.82
CA VAL A 127 -0.47 -26.69 -13.26
C VAL A 127 0.92 -26.99 -13.85
N SER A 128 0.97 -27.52 -15.07
CA SER A 128 2.24 -27.68 -15.79
C SER A 128 2.93 -26.32 -15.96
N HIS A 129 4.21 -26.25 -15.57
CA HIS A 129 5.07 -25.08 -15.75
C HIS A 129 5.08 -24.62 -17.22
N GLN A 130 5.24 -25.56 -18.15
CA GLN A 130 5.30 -25.23 -19.58
C GLN A 130 3.97 -24.69 -20.09
N ARG A 131 2.84 -25.32 -19.69
CA ARG A 131 1.50 -24.84 -20.09
C ARG A 131 1.21 -23.46 -19.53
N PHE A 132 1.47 -23.23 -18.24
CA PHE A 132 1.25 -21.93 -17.59
C PHE A 132 1.99 -20.80 -18.30
N PHE A 133 3.31 -20.93 -18.48
CA PHE A 133 4.12 -19.89 -19.13
C PHE A 133 3.83 -19.74 -20.63
N ARG A 134 3.48 -20.82 -21.35
CA ARG A 134 3.04 -20.71 -22.74
C ARG A 134 1.77 -19.87 -22.86
N CYS A 135 0.80 -20.08 -21.98
CA CYS A 135 -0.46 -19.34 -21.98
C CYS A 135 -0.23 -17.88 -21.56
N ALA A 136 0.51 -17.65 -20.47
CA ALA A 136 0.87 -16.30 -20.04
C ALA A 136 1.64 -15.51 -21.12
N HIS A 137 2.53 -16.17 -21.88
CA HIS A 137 3.22 -15.57 -23.03
C HIS A 137 2.24 -15.12 -24.11
N ARG A 138 1.32 -16.02 -24.52
CA ARG A 138 0.30 -15.73 -25.55
C ARG A 138 -0.63 -14.59 -25.14
N SER A 139 -0.92 -14.46 -23.84
CA SER A 139 -1.71 -13.38 -23.27
C SER A 139 -0.93 -12.07 -23.04
N GLY A 140 0.36 -12.00 -23.40
CA GLY A 140 1.20 -10.80 -23.22
C GLY A 140 1.55 -10.46 -21.77
N LEU A 141 1.37 -11.42 -20.86
CA LEU A 141 1.50 -11.22 -19.41
C LEU A 141 2.92 -11.44 -18.89
N LEU A 142 3.82 -12.04 -19.68
CA LEU A 142 5.16 -12.37 -19.22
C LEU A 142 6.16 -11.24 -19.41
N ARG A 143 7.05 -11.13 -18.42
CA ARG A 143 8.22 -10.26 -18.43
C ARG A 143 9.44 -11.05 -18.00
N THR A 144 10.62 -10.52 -18.32
CA THR A 144 11.92 -11.02 -17.88
C THR A 144 12.68 -9.86 -17.26
N SER A 145 13.57 -10.13 -16.31
CA SER A 145 14.35 -9.10 -15.65
C SER A 145 15.73 -9.61 -15.27
N GLN A 146 16.68 -8.70 -15.11
CA GLN A 146 18.03 -9.05 -14.64
C GLN A 146 18.09 -9.11 -13.11
N SER A 147 17.33 -8.24 -12.44
CA SER A 147 17.25 -8.13 -10.99
C SER A 147 15.98 -7.40 -10.58
N HIS A 148 15.64 -7.43 -9.29
CA HIS A 148 14.55 -6.62 -8.75
C HIS A 148 14.83 -5.11 -8.90
N GLN A 149 16.07 -4.70 -8.67
CA GLN A 149 16.54 -3.32 -8.87
C GLN A 149 16.25 -2.82 -10.29
N HIS A 150 16.60 -3.63 -11.30
CA HIS A 150 16.39 -3.27 -12.71
C HIS A 150 14.91 -3.03 -13.03
N ARG A 151 13.98 -3.79 -12.41
CA ARG A 151 12.53 -3.58 -12.58
C ARG A 151 12.04 -2.26 -12.00
N ILE A 152 12.69 -1.78 -10.94
CA ILE A 152 12.30 -0.55 -10.23
C ILE A 152 13.01 0.70 -10.81
N GLU A 153 14.26 0.56 -11.24
CA GLU A 153 15.11 1.66 -11.70
C GLU A 153 15.00 1.97 -13.20
N SER A 154 14.43 1.08 -14.02
CA SER A 154 14.25 1.31 -15.47
C SER A 154 13.19 2.39 -15.77
N GLN A 155 13.46 3.61 -15.34
CA GLN A 155 12.57 4.77 -15.42
C GLN A 155 12.82 5.66 -16.63
N ALA A 156 13.89 5.41 -17.40
CA ALA A 156 14.24 6.17 -18.58
C ALA A 156 13.99 5.34 -19.86
N GLY A 157 12.75 5.34 -20.34
CA GLY A 157 12.41 4.89 -21.70
C GLY A 157 11.94 3.43 -21.86
N ALA A 158 11.93 2.62 -20.81
CA ALA A 158 11.30 1.30 -20.82
C ALA A 158 9.81 1.37 -20.38
N SER A 159 9.02 0.35 -20.73
CA SER A 159 7.64 0.22 -20.28
C SER A 159 7.60 0.19 -18.75
N ARG A 160 6.89 1.13 -18.12
CA ARG A 160 6.66 1.17 -16.65
C ARG A 160 5.74 0.04 -16.17
N ASP A 161 5.34 -0.86 -17.07
CA ASP A 161 4.34 -1.89 -16.81
C ASP A 161 4.83 -2.99 -15.86
N ASP A 162 6.14 -3.20 -15.74
CA ASP A 162 6.70 -4.27 -14.89
C ASP A 162 7.25 -3.79 -13.53
N VAL A 163 6.98 -2.54 -13.16
CA VAL A 163 7.24 -2.12 -11.77
C VAL A 163 6.30 -2.92 -10.84
N PRO A 164 6.82 -3.57 -9.77
CA PRO A 164 6.01 -4.42 -8.91
C PRO A 164 4.79 -3.68 -8.34
N GLN A 165 3.60 -4.25 -8.52
CA GLN A 165 2.40 -3.75 -7.87
C GLN A 165 2.46 -4.13 -6.38
N LEU A 166 2.38 -3.12 -5.50
CA LEU A 166 2.24 -3.37 -4.07
C LEU A 166 0.98 -4.21 -3.81
N LEU A 167 1.15 -5.28 -3.06
CA LEU A 167 0.07 -6.20 -2.67
C LEU A 167 -0.89 -5.59 -1.65
N PHE A 168 -0.57 -4.41 -1.12
CA PHE A 168 -1.43 -3.67 -0.21
C PHE A 168 -1.87 -2.32 -0.80
N ARG A 169 -2.96 -1.80 -0.24
CA ARG A 169 -3.46 -0.46 -0.50
C ARG A 169 -3.21 0.44 0.72
N PRO A 170 -3.05 1.75 0.51
CA PRO A 170 -2.99 2.73 1.59
C PRO A 170 -4.40 2.91 2.18
N SER A 171 -4.49 3.63 3.29
CA SER A 171 -5.80 4.13 3.75
C SER A 171 -6.47 5.01 2.70
N ASN A 172 -7.81 5.01 2.68
CA ASN A 172 -8.58 5.84 1.75
C ASN A 172 -8.26 7.33 1.88
N ALA A 173 -8.07 7.80 3.12
CA ALA A 173 -7.67 9.17 3.43
C ALA A 173 -6.31 9.55 2.82
N VAL A 174 -5.31 8.68 2.95
CA VAL A 174 -3.98 8.86 2.34
C VAL A 174 -4.11 8.91 0.83
N ARG A 175 -4.81 7.95 0.22
CA ARG A 175 -5.02 7.90 -1.23
C ARG A 175 -5.62 9.21 -1.76
N ARG A 176 -6.73 9.68 -1.16
CA ARG A 176 -7.38 10.93 -1.60
C ARG A 176 -6.44 12.12 -1.50
N THR A 177 -5.75 12.26 -0.38
CA THR A 177 -4.90 13.43 -0.07
C THR A 177 -3.67 13.49 -0.97
N VAL A 178 -2.99 12.35 -1.15
CA VAL A 178 -1.79 12.25 -1.99
C VAL A 178 -2.13 12.50 -3.45
N THR A 179 -3.19 11.89 -3.98
CA THR A 179 -3.63 12.14 -5.36
C THR A 179 -3.98 13.61 -5.58
N ALA A 180 -4.62 14.28 -4.60
CA ALA A 180 -4.92 15.71 -4.69
C ALA A 180 -3.65 16.58 -4.69
N LEU A 181 -2.67 16.25 -3.85
CA LEU A 181 -1.37 16.95 -3.82
C LEU A 181 -0.57 16.74 -5.11
N GLU A 182 -0.56 15.53 -5.65
CA GLU A 182 0.13 15.18 -6.90
C GLU A 182 -0.52 15.79 -8.15
N ALA A 183 -1.82 16.11 -8.08
CA ALA A 183 -2.57 16.76 -9.13
C ALA A 183 -2.48 18.30 -9.08
N ASP A 184 -1.91 18.90 -8.03
CA ASP A 184 -1.78 20.35 -7.91
C ASP A 184 -0.73 20.85 -8.91
N PRO A 185 -1.12 21.66 -9.92
CA PRO A 185 -0.17 22.21 -10.91
C PRO A 185 0.86 23.17 -10.29
N LYS A 186 0.63 23.64 -9.05
CA LYS A 186 1.58 24.47 -8.31
C LYS A 186 2.64 23.65 -7.58
N ALA A 187 2.48 22.32 -7.49
CA ALA A 187 3.46 21.44 -6.89
C ALA A 187 4.68 21.32 -7.82
N ASN A 188 5.66 22.20 -7.59
CA ASN A 188 6.94 22.16 -8.30
C ASN A 188 7.98 21.47 -7.42
N GLY A 189 8.48 20.32 -7.87
CA GLY A 189 9.59 19.61 -7.23
C GLY A 189 9.19 18.47 -6.30
N PRO A 190 10.17 17.92 -5.55
CA PRO A 190 9.93 16.80 -4.65
C PRO A 190 9.06 17.21 -3.46
N LEU A 191 8.20 16.30 -3.02
CA LEU A 191 7.30 16.46 -1.87
C LEU A 191 7.82 15.67 -0.68
N ASN A 192 7.71 16.23 0.52
CA ASN A 192 8.18 15.61 1.77
C ASN A 192 6.99 15.08 2.59
N VAL A 193 7.00 13.80 2.96
CA VAL A 193 5.99 13.19 3.85
C VAL A 193 6.59 12.75 5.19
N LEU A 194 5.86 12.98 6.28
CA LEU A 194 6.12 12.41 7.61
C LEU A 194 5.01 11.43 7.97
N ASP A 195 5.35 10.18 8.28
CA ASP A 195 4.42 9.15 8.72
C ASP A 195 4.57 8.90 10.24
N MET A 196 3.62 9.42 11.02
CA MET A 196 3.61 9.30 12.48
C MET A 196 2.84 8.06 12.92
N GLY A 197 3.51 7.17 13.67
CA GLY A 197 2.94 5.85 13.98
C GLY A 197 2.91 4.97 12.74
N CYS A 198 3.98 5.01 11.94
CA CYS A 198 4.03 4.40 10.61
C CYS A 198 3.86 2.87 10.62
N GLY A 199 4.05 2.20 11.76
CA GLY A 199 4.00 0.76 11.89
C GLY A 199 5.00 0.09 10.95
N ALA A 200 4.49 -0.70 9.99
CA ALA A 200 5.30 -1.33 8.94
C ALA A 200 5.47 -0.45 7.68
N ALA A 201 5.15 0.84 7.78
CA ALA A 201 5.31 1.88 6.76
C ALA A 201 4.60 1.59 5.42
N ARG A 202 3.40 0.97 5.46
CA ARG A 202 2.62 0.67 4.25
C ARG A 202 2.15 1.92 3.52
N ASP A 203 1.57 2.87 4.25
CA ASP A 203 1.12 4.14 3.65
C ASP A 203 2.31 4.92 3.07
N LEU A 204 3.39 5.06 3.85
CA LEU A 204 4.64 5.67 3.38
C LEU A 204 5.20 4.97 2.13
N ALA A 205 5.32 3.64 2.14
CA ALA A 205 5.82 2.88 0.99
C ALA A 205 4.95 3.09 -0.25
N TRP A 206 3.62 3.13 -0.10
CA TRP A 206 2.70 3.37 -1.22
C TRP A 206 2.86 4.78 -1.82
N ILE A 207 3.11 5.79 -0.98
CA ILE A 207 3.40 7.15 -1.44
C ILE A 207 4.70 7.15 -2.24
N LEU A 208 5.79 6.70 -1.63
CA LEU A 208 7.13 6.75 -2.20
C LEU A 208 7.23 5.90 -3.47
N HIS A 209 6.94 4.60 -3.37
CA HIS A 209 7.01 3.67 -4.51
C HIS A 209 6.04 4.07 -5.61
N GLY A 210 4.80 4.42 -5.28
CA GLY A 210 3.79 4.75 -6.28
C GLY A 210 4.09 6.05 -7.03
N SER A 211 4.92 6.96 -6.50
CA SER A 211 5.37 8.14 -7.26
C SER A 211 6.23 7.80 -8.48
N ARG A 212 6.72 6.57 -8.59
CA ARG A 212 7.43 6.05 -9.78
C ARG A 212 6.48 5.68 -10.91
N THR A 213 5.27 5.26 -10.57
CA THR A 213 4.32 4.65 -11.51
C THR A 213 3.12 5.53 -11.80
N ARG A 214 2.71 6.40 -10.86
CA ARG A 214 1.64 7.37 -11.06
C ARG A 214 2.05 8.40 -12.13
N SER A 215 1.06 8.96 -12.82
CA SER A 215 1.27 9.87 -13.96
C SER A 215 1.79 11.25 -13.57
N SER A 216 1.74 11.62 -12.29
CA SER A 216 2.28 12.89 -11.81
C SER A 216 3.80 12.94 -11.95
N SER A 217 4.34 14.13 -12.22
CA SER A 217 5.78 14.38 -12.20
C SER A 217 6.36 14.54 -10.79
N SER A 218 5.49 14.58 -9.76
CA SER A 218 5.90 14.78 -8.38
C SER A 218 6.53 13.52 -7.80
N THR A 219 7.73 13.66 -7.28
CA THR A 219 8.44 12.59 -6.57
C THR A 219 8.40 12.82 -5.08
N TRP A 220 8.45 11.78 -4.26
CA TRP A 220 8.36 11.93 -2.80
C TRP A 220 9.62 11.49 -2.07
N THR A 221 9.95 12.20 -0.99
CA THR A 221 10.83 11.72 0.08
C THR A 221 10.00 11.59 1.36
N GLY A 222 10.45 10.74 2.29
CA GLY A 222 9.71 10.66 3.54
C GLY A 222 10.43 10.07 4.74
N VAL A 223 9.84 10.34 5.90
CA VAL A 223 10.32 9.93 7.22
C VAL A 223 9.21 9.16 7.91
N GLY A 224 9.54 8.00 8.49
CA GLY A 224 8.63 7.23 9.34
C GLY A 224 9.06 7.28 10.80
N VAL A 225 8.09 7.37 11.71
CA VAL A 225 8.31 7.32 13.17
C VAL A 225 7.41 6.27 13.78
N ASP A 226 7.95 5.40 14.62
CA ASP A 226 7.15 4.45 15.41
C ASP A 226 7.86 4.04 16.70
N ASN A 227 7.11 3.64 17.72
CA ASN A 227 7.69 3.18 19.00
C ASN A 227 7.91 1.66 19.03
N TRP A 228 7.33 0.92 18.09
CA TRP A 228 7.38 -0.53 18.04
C TRP A 228 8.49 -1.00 17.10
N LYS A 229 9.64 -1.35 17.69
CA LYS A 229 10.84 -1.77 16.96
C LYS A 229 10.59 -2.90 15.94
N ALA A 230 9.73 -3.86 16.27
CA ALA A 230 9.42 -4.95 15.36
C ALA A 230 8.65 -4.49 14.12
N ALA A 231 7.82 -3.45 14.23
CA ALA A 231 7.14 -2.84 13.09
C ALA A 231 8.12 -2.05 12.23
N LEU A 232 8.99 -1.24 12.85
CA LEU A 232 10.06 -0.54 12.14
C LEU A 232 10.99 -1.50 11.41
N HIS A 233 11.33 -2.65 11.98
CA HIS A 233 12.13 -3.64 11.28
C HIS A 233 11.44 -4.15 10.00
N ARG A 234 10.11 -4.35 10.04
CA ARG A 234 9.34 -4.69 8.83
C ARG A 234 9.27 -3.54 7.84
N ALA A 235 9.21 -2.30 8.33
CA ALA A 235 9.30 -1.10 7.50
C ALA A 235 10.66 -0.99 6.81
N GLU A 236 11.77 -1.23 7.53
CA GLU A 236 13.13 -1.25 6.98
C GLU A 236 13.27 -2.27 5.87
N LEU A 237 12.80 -3.51 6.09
CA LEU A 237 12.77 -4.55 5.06
C LEU A 237 11.96 -4.08 3.85
N LEU A 238 10.78 -3.48 4.05
CA LEU A 238 9.93 -2.99 2.96
C LEU A 238 10.62 -1.88 2.15
N MET A 239 11.26 -0.92 2.83
CA MET A 239 12.00 0.15 2.14
C MET A 239 13.20 -0.40 1.38
N HIS A 240 13.93 -1.37 1.96
CA HIS A 240 15.05 -2.02 1.30
C HIS A 240 14.62 -2.76 0.04
N ASP A 241 13.59 -3.61 0.14
CA ASP A 241 13.10 -4.41 -0.98
C ASP A 241 12.55 -3.53 -2.11
N LEU A 242 11.98 -2.37 -1.78
CA LEU A 242 11.49 -1.41 -2.78
C LEU A 242 12.55 -0.44 -3.30
N TYR A 243 13.83 -0.61 -2.94
CA TYR A 243 14.93 0.30 -3.24
C TYR A 243 14.58 1.76 -2.89
N LEU A 244 14.04 1.94 -1.69
CA LEU A 244 13.69 3.24 -1.11
C LEU A 244 14.66 3.64 0.01
N SER A 245 15.63 2.81 0.39
CA SER A 245 16.58 3.14 1.45
C SER A 245 17.42 4.39 1.14
N SER A 246 17.80 5.09 2.21
CA SER A 246 18.54 6.37 2.16
C SER A 246 19.94 6.28 1.57
N ASP A 247 20.48 5.08 1.36
CA ASP A 247 21.78 4.85 0.73
C ASP A 247 21.81 5.28 -0.74
N SER A 248 20.65 5.44 -1.37
CA SER A 248 20.53 5.95 -2.74
C SER A 248 20.37 7.48 -2.77
N GLN A 249 21.13 8.18 -3.63
CA GLN A 249 20.89 9.61 -3.89
C GLN A 249 19.64 9.85 -4.76
N SER A 250 19.06 8.79 -5.32
CA SER A 250 17.85 8.85 -6.15
C SER A 250 16.59 9.19 -5.33
N ILE A 251 15.63 9.83 -5.98
CA ILE A 251 14.28 10.07 -5.47
C ILE A 251 13.32 9.26 -6.35
N PRO A 252 12.30 8.58 -5.79
CA PRO A 252 11.83 8.62 -4.40
C PRO A 252 12.68 7.79 -3.43
N ARG A 253 12.66 8.19 -2.15
CA ARG A 253 13.35 7.50 -1.05
C ARG A 253 12.74 7.76 0.33
N CYS A 254 12.99 6.85 1.26
CA CYS A 254 12.77 7.03 2.69
C CYS A 254 14.08 7.53 3.31
N ASP A 255 14.06 8.76 3.81
CA ASP A 255 15.26 9.39 4.39
C ASP A 255 15.60 8.75 5.74
N LYS A 256 14.58 8.49 6.57
CA LYS A 256 14.76 7.99 7.95
C LYS A 256 13.57 7.15 8.40
N LEU A 257 13.86 6.07 9.13
CA LEU A 257 12.90 5.37 10.00
C LEU A 257 13.38 5.53 11.44
N LEU A 258 12.59 6.21 12.27
CA LEU A 258 13.00 6.62 13.60
C LEU A 258 12.26 5.84 14.66
N TRP A 259 13.04 5.19 15.53
CA TRP A 259 12.54 4.50 16.71
C TRP A 259 12.37 5.49 17.86
N ALA A 260 11.16 6.01 18.01
CA ALA A 260 10.83 7.03 18.99
C ALA A 260 9.38 6.88 19.48
N LYS A 261 9.09 7.41 20.67
CA LYS A 261 7.71 7.52 21.18
C LYS A 261 7.32 8.98 21.38
N CYS A 262 6.04 9.27 21.30
CA CYS A 262 5.50 10.55 21.76
C CYS A 262 5.52 10.58 23.30
N SER A 263 6.06 11.63 23.88
CA SER A 263 5.94 11.93 25.31
C SER A 263 4.59 12.61 25.61
N ASP A 264 4.20 12.63 26.88
CA ASP A 264 2.98 13.30 27.35
C ASP A 264 3.06 14.83 27.17
N ASP A 265 4.27 15.37 27.06
CA ASP A 265 4.57 16.79 26.87
C ASP A 265 4.61 17.18 25.38
N GLY A 266 4.34 16.22 24.50
CA GLY A 266 4.27 16.38 23.05
C GLY A 266 5.63 16.37 22.34
N PHE A 267 6.68 15.81 22.96
CA PHE A 267 7.99 15.66 22.31
C PHE A 267 8.19 14.24 21.78
N LEU A 268 9.20 14.06 20.93
CA LEU A 268 9.65 12.74 20.52
C LEU A 268 10.82 12.29 21.37
N GLU A 269 10.63 11.20 22.12
CA GLU A 269 11.67 10.56 22.91
C GLU A 269 12.31 9.44 22.09
N PRO A 270 13.62 9.51 21.81
CA PRO A 270 14.30 8.43 21.13
C PRO A 270 14.37 7.18 22.01
N LEU A 271 14.27 6.02 21.37
CA LEU A 271 14.35 4.72 22.02
C LEU A 271 15.67 4.04 21.65
N ALA A 272 16.27 3.31 22.60
CA ALA A 272 17.49 2.56 22.39
C ALA A 272 17.42 1.13 22.95
N GLY A 273 18.35 0.28 22.51
CA GLY A 273 18.51 -1.09 22.97
C GLY A 273 17.77 -2.14 22.13
N THR A 274 17.56 -3.32 22.71
CA THR A 274 16.89 -4.46 22.08
C THR A 274 15.53 -4.71 22.73
N GLY A 275 14.45 -4.72 21.95
CA GLY A 275 13.12 -5.11 22.46
C GLY A 275 12.50 -4.06 23.40
N LYS A 276 12.21 -4.46 24.66
CA LYS A 276 11.40 -3.69 25.62
C LYS A 276 12.01 -2.30 25.87
N CYS A 277 11.24 -1.26 25.53
CA CYS A 277 11.61 0.15 25.49
C CYS A 277 12.51 0.58 26.65
N LYS A 278 13.77 0.94 26.34
CA LYS A 278 14.54 1.85 27.18
C LYS A 278 14.53 3.20 26.50
N SER A 279 13.76 4.13 27.08
CA SER A 279 13.86 5.53 26.70
C SER A 279 15.26 6.01 27.05
N ILE A 280 15.90 6.62 26.07
CA ILE A 280 17.06 7.46 26.35
C ILE A 280 16.48 8.62 27.14
N GLN A 281 16.95 8.87 28.37
CA GLN A 281 16.41 9.96 29.18
C GLN A 281 17.36 11.16 29.21
N ARG A 282 18.62 10.98 28.84
CA ARG A 282 19.65 12.02 28.88
C ARG A 282 20.50 12.02 27.63
N ALA A 283 20.94 13.21 27.22
CA ALA A 283 21.91 13.39 26.14
C ALA A 283 23.20 12.58 26.36
N ALA A 284 23.60 12.38 27.62
CA ALA A 284 24.81 11.66 27.96
C ALA A 284 24.79 10.18 27.54
N ASP A 285 23.60 9.57 27.43
CA ASP A 285 23.47 8.14 27.11
C ASP A 285 23.73 7.90 25.61
N HIS A 286 23.18 8.76 24.75
CA HIS A 286 23.37 8.73 23.29
C HIS A 286 23.24 10.16 22.70
N PRO A 287 24.33 10.95 22.65
CA PRO A 287 24.25 12.39 22.34
C PRO A 287 23.71 12.70 20.95
N GLU A 288 24.09 11.93 19.94
CA GLU A 288 23.68 12.15 18.54
C GLU A 288 22.19 11.84 18.33
N LEU A 289 21.72 10.73 18.89
CA LEU A 289 20.31 10.33 18.83
C LEU A 289 19.42 11.26 19.67
N TRP A 290 19.91 11.73 20.82
CA TRP A 290 19.23 12.73 21.64
C TRP A 290 19.11 14.09 20.94
N ARG A 291 20.17 14.53 20.25
CA ARG A 291 20.13 15.72 19.39
C ARG A 291 19.10 15.55 18.28
N THR A 292 18.97 14.33 17.75
CA THR A 292 18.02 13.98 16.67
C THR A 292 16.56 13.89 17.12
N CYS A 293 16.23 13.84 18.42
CA CYS A 293 14.83 13.65 18.82
C CYS A 293 14.35 14.61 19.91
N HIS A 294 15.16 14.89 20.94
CA HIS A 294 14.69 15.57 22.15
C HIS A 294 15.07 17.06 22.24
N GLN A 295 16.32 17.44 21.91
CA GLN A 295 16.77 18.83 22.06
C GLN A 295 16.30 19.77 20.94
N LEU A 296 16.03 19.24 19.76
CA LEU A 296 15.64 20.01 18.56
C LEU A 296 14.14 19.90 18.27
N GLY A 297 13.37 19.16 19.08
CA GLY A 297 11.97 18.87 18.83
C GLY A 297 11.78 18.10 17.52
N LEU A 298 10.85 18.53 16.68
CA LEU A 298 10.58 17.92 15.37
C LEU A 298 11.58 18.37 14.29
N ALA A 299 12.43 19.36 14.56
CA ALA A 299 13.38 19.88 13.57
C ALA A 299 14.34 18.84 12.97
N PRO A 300 14.80 17.78 13.69
CA PRO A 300 15.67 16.77 13.08
C PRO A 300 14.93 15.77 12.18
N LEU A 301 13.59 15.78 12.22
CA LEU A 301 12.78 15.06 11.25
C LEU A 301 12.87 15.72 9.87
N LEU A 302 13.16 17.03 9.83
CA LEU A 302 13.30 17.75 8.57
C LEU A 302 14.49 17.16 7.77
N PRO A 303 14.38 17.04 6.44
CA PRO A 303 15.50 16.71 5.59
C PRO A 303 16.66 17.68 5.81
N ALA A 304 17.90 17.19 5.62
CA ALA A 304 19.09 18.03 5.77
C ALA A 304 18.99 19.24 4.80
N ALA A 305 19.01 20.45 5.37
CA ALA A 305 19.06 21.67 4.57
C ALA A 305 20.43 21.78 3.90
N ASN A 306 20.48 21.70 2.57
CA ASN A 306 21.66 22.13 1.82
C ASN A 306 21.74 23.67 1.88
N ALA A 307 22.94 24.25 1.77
CA ALA A 307 23.20 25.69 1.88
C ALA A 307 22.36 26.57 0.91
N THR A 308 21.71 25.96 -0.08
CA THR A 308 20.87 26.60 -1.11
C THR A 308 19.36 26.50 -0.86
N ASN A 309 18.89 25.69 0.10
CA ASN A 309 17.47 25.47 0.33
C ASN A 309 16.93 26.40 1.43
N SER A 310 15.78 27.02 1.19
CA SER A 310 15.09 27.80 2.22
C SER A 310 14.60 26.89 3.36
N GLN A 311 14.46 27.42 4.58
CA GLN A 311 13.90 26.68 5.72
C GLN A 311 12.47 26.15 5.47
N GLU A 312 11.71 26.75 4.55
CA GLU A 312 10.39 26.24 4.13
C GLU A 312 10.50 25.03 3.20
N ALA A 313 11.55 24.93 2.38
CA ALA A 313 11.71 23.82 1.42
C ALA A 313 12.01 22.48 2.10
N VAL A 314 12.46 22.49 3.36
CA VAL A 314 12.70 21.28 4.16
C VAL A 314 11.51 20.89 5.02
N LYS A 315 10.42 21.67 5.05
CA LYS A 315 9.21 21.31 5.80
C LYS A 315 8.38 20.27 5.06
N PHE A 316 7.47 19.64 5.79
CA PHE A 316 6.61 18.60 5.26
C PHE A 316 5.44 19.17 4.45
N ASP A 317 5.22 18.57 3.29
CA ASP A 317 4.01 18.72 2.48
C ASP A 317 2.82 18.01 3.10
N LEU A 318 3.09 16.86 3.71
CA LEU A 318 2.09 15.97 4.25
C LEU A 318 2.60 15.34 5.55
N ILE A 319 1.82 15.45 6.62
CA ILE A 319 2.03 14.66 7.84
C ILE A 319 0.85 13.71 7.99
N LEU A 320 1.16 12.42 8.12
CA LEU A 320 0.19 11.36 8.33
C LEU A 320 0.08 11.03 9.80
N CYS A 321 -1.15 10.97 10.32
CA CYS A 321 -1.50 10.42 11.62
C CYS A 321 -2.66 9.44 11.41
N ILE A 322 -2.33 8.23 10.92
CA ILE A 322 -3.30 7.22 10.49
C ILE A 322 -3.39 6.14 11.57
N ARG A 323 -4.59 5.94 12.12
CA ARG A 323 -4.85 5.07 13.28
C ARG A 323 -3.93 5.35 14.48
N PHE A 324 -3.44 6.59 14.56
CA PHE A 324 -2.55 7.11 15.58
C PHE A 324 -2.97 8.53 15.93
N HIS A 325 -3.33 8.77 17.19
CA HIS A 325 -3.86 10.06 17.66
C HIS A 325 -3.01 10.66 18.80
N PRO A 326 -1.82 11.23 18.48
CA PRO A 326 -0.87 11.70 19.48
C PRO A 326 -1.21 13.11 19.97
N ARG A 327 -2.29 13.26 20.76
CA ARG A 327 -2.82 14.54 21.24
C ARG A 327 -1.77 15.57 21.67
N ALA A 328 -0.84 15.13 22.52
CA ALA A 328 0.20 16.00 23.05
C ALA A 328 1.09 16.59 21.94
N LEU A 329 1.44 15.77 20.94
CA LEU A 329 2.29 16.17 19.82
C LEU A 329 1.55 16.97 18.74
N LEU A 330 0.24 16.72 18.54
CA LEU A 330 -0.55 17.40 17.50
C LEU A 330 -0.39 18.92 17.57
N SER A 331 -0.41 19.49 18.77
CA SER A 331 -0.22 20.94 19.00
C SER A 331 1.05 21.52 18.36
N ARG A 332 2.10 20.70 18.15
CA ARG A 332 3.41 21.12 17.65
C ARG A 332 3.62 20.84 16.16
N LEU A 333 2.86 19.91 15.57
CA LEU A 333 3.04 19.50 14.18
C LEU A 333 2.93 20.68 13.19
N SER A 334 2.13 21.69 13.51
CA SER A 334 1.95 22.89 12.68
C SER A 334 3.26 23.62 12.35
N HIS A 335 4.28 23.53 13.19
CA HIS A 335 5.55 24.23 13.02
C HIS A 335 6.45 23.62 11.94
N VAL A 336 6.26 22.33 11.64
CA VAL A 336 7.06 21.58 10.66
C VAL A 336 6.33 21.33 9.34
N VAL A 337 5.13 21.91 9.19
CA VAL A 337 4.37 21.89 7.93
C VAL A 337 4.63 23.16 7.15
N ARG A 338 4.92 23.01 5.86
CA ARG A 338 5.16 24.13 4.95
C ARG A 338 3.87 24.89 4.64
N ALA A 339 3.99 26.10 4.10
CA ALA A 339 2.84 26.78 3.50
C ALA A 339 2.17 25.91 2.41
N GLY A 340 0.85 25.74 2.47
CA GLY A 340 0.08 24.86 1.59
C GLY A 340 0.03 23.39 2.02
N GLY A 341 0.88 22.99 2.98
CA GLY A 341 0.98 21.61 3.47
C GLY A 341 -0.21 21.18 4.33
N ILE A 342 -0.28 19.86 4.58
CA ILE A 342 -1.42 19.19 5.19
C ILE A 342 -0.99 18.34 6.38
N VAL A 343 -1.76 18.40 7.48
CA VAL A 343 -1.79 17.34 8.50
C VAL A 343 -3.04 16.51 8.27
N LEU A 344 -2.85 15.24 7.91
CA LEU A 344 -3.92 14.27 7.70
C LEU A 344 -4.08 13.41 8.95
N LEU A 345 -5.16 13.65 9.70
CA LEU A 345 -5.53 12.87 10.86
C LEU A 345 -6.67 11.92 10.50
N SER A 346 -6.45 10.61 10.65
CA SER A 346 -7.45 9.60 10.33
C SER A 346 -7.50 8.57 11.44
N HIS A 347 -8.50 8.65 12.33
CA HIS A 347 -8.55 7.83 13.54
C HIS A 347 -9.99 7.53 13.99
N PHE A 348 -10.11 6.54 14.88
CA PHE A 348 -11.38 6.20 15.52
C PHE A 348 -11.98 7.41 16.24
N VAL A 349 -13.30 7.49 16.27
CA VAL A 349 -14.04 8.70 16.66
C VAL A 349 -15.19 8.36 17.63
N THR A 350 -15.43 9.25 18.58
CA THR A 350 -16.68 9.27 19.35
C THR A 350 -17.68 10.15 18.59
N LEU A 351 -18.69 9.51 17.99
CA LEU A 351 -19.71 10.21 17.20
C LEU A 351 -20.78 10.83 18.10
N SER A 352 -21.27 12.02 17.72
CA SER A 352 -22.54 12.53 18.23
C SER A 352 -23.73 11.74 17.65
N ASP A 353 -24.91 11.86 18.25
CA ASP A 353 -26.12 11.18 17.75
C ASP A 353 -26.44 11.54 16.29
N ALA A 354 -26.29 12.81 15.93
CA ALA A 354 -26.49 13.27 14.56
C ALA A 354 -25.47 12.66 13.59
N GLN A 355 -24.20 12.60 13.98
CA GLN A 355 -23.14 11.98 13.16
C GLN A 355 -23.33 10.46 13.03
N ARG A 356 -23.79 9.80 14.11
CA ARG A 356 -24.13 8.38 14.12
C ARG A 356 -25.23 8.09 13.10
N ILE A 357 -26.32 8.87 13.10
CA ILE A 357 -27.42 8.72 12.12
C ILE A 357 -26.92 8.93 10.69
N ALA A 358 -26.15 10.00 10.46
CA ALA A 358 -25.60 10.30 9.14
C ALA A 358 -24.65 9.20 8.64
N ALA A 359 -23.78 8.68 9.51
CA ALA A 359 -22.87 7.58 9.20
C ALA A 359 -23.63 6.28 8.88
N SER A 360 -24.67 5.94 9.63
CA SER A 360 -25.52 4.77 9.34
C SER A 360 -26.22 4.86 7.99
N GLN A 361 -26.62 6.06 7.58
CA GLN A 361 -27.26 6.28 6.28
C GLN A 361 -26.25 6.21 5.12
N ALA A 362 -25.08 6.83 5.29
CA ALA A 362 -24.04 6.86 4.26
C ALA A 362 -23.32 5.52 4.10
N HIS A 363 -23.17 4.77 5.19
CA HIS A 363 -22.46 3.49 5.24
C HIS A 363 -23.27 2.44 6.03
N PRO A 364 -24.33 1.87 5.42
CA PRO A 364 -25.21 0.92 6.10
C PRO A 364 -24.49 -0.33 6.64
N GLU A 365 -23.42 -0.76 5.98
CA GLU A 365 -22.62 -1.93 6.35
C GLU A 365 -21.48 -1.61 7.33
N ALA A 366 -21.31 -0.34 7.72
CA ALA A 366 -20.22 0.04 8.62
C ALA A 366 -20.52 -0.30 10.08
N VAL A 367 -19.49 -0.74 10.79
CA VAL A 367 -19.53 -0.95 12.23
C VAL A 367 -19.32 0.41 12.91
N ILE A 368 -20.42 0.98 13.39
CA ILE A 368 -20.43 2.31 14.03
C ILE A 368 -20.12 2.21 15.52
N ASP A 369 -20.58 1.13 16.15
CA ASP A 369 -20.31 0.81 17.55
C ASP A 369 -19.20 -0.22 17.65
N TYR A 370 -18.12 0.16 18.31
CA TYR A 370 -16.96 -0.68 18.57
C TYR A 370 -16.38 -0.34 19.94
N ASP A 371 -15.70 -1.29 20.58
CA ASP A 371 -15.13 -1.12 21.92
C ASP A 371 -13.68 -0.61 21.89
N SER A 372 -12.91 -1.04 20.88
CA SER A 372 -11.49 -0.73 20.77
C SER A 372 -11.21 0.18 19.57
N PRO A 373 -10.41 1.25 19.72
CA PRO A 373 -9.80 1.73 20.98
C PRO A 373 -10.87 2.25 21.95
N PRO A 374 -10.58 2.31 23.27
CA PRO A 374 -11.53 2.81 24.26
C PRO A 374 -11.90 4.27 23.96
N HIS A 375 -13.09 4.72 24.40
CA HIS A 375 -13.60 6.07 24.12
C HIS A 375 -12.59 7.21 24.35
N PRO A 376 -11.82 7.27 25.45
CA PRO A 376 -10.82 8.32 25.65
C PRO A 376 -9.71 8.33 24.59
N GLY A 377 -9.42 7.19 23.95
CA GLY A 377 -8.42 7.07 22.89
C GLY A 377 -8.92 7.45 21.49
N ARG A 378 -10.20 7.81 21.33
CA ARG A 378 -10.82 8.23 20.07
C ARG A 378 -10.80 9.74 19.92
N ILE A 379 -10.92 10.27 18.72
CA ILE A 379 -11.19 11.69 18.48
C ILE A 379 -12.54 12.05 19.12
N GLN A 380 -12.55 13.09 19.96
CA GLN A 380 -13.76 13.58 20.61
C GLN A 380 -14.47 14.66 19.77
N PRO A 381 -15.78 14.87 19.96
CA PRO A 381 -16.48 16.00 19.36
C PRO A 381 -15.81 17.34 19.70
N GLY A 382 -15.63 18.21 18.71
CA GLY A 382 -15.00 19.53 18.86
C GLY A 382 -13.47 19.53 18.93
N GLU A 383 -12.84 18.36 19.13
CA GLU A 383 -11.40 18.25 19.37
C GLU A 383 -10.55 18.77 18.19
N ILE A 384 -11.02 18.57 16.96
CA ILE A 384 -10.29 18.97 15.75
C ILE A 384 -10.42 20.47 15.52
N GLU A 385 -11.61 21.00 15.77
CA GLU A 385 -11.92 22.42 15.69
C GLU A 385 -11.08 23.20 16.71
N ASP A 386 -10.98 22.70 17.95
CA ASP A 386 -10.15 23.28 19.00
C ASP A 386 -8.65 23.22 18.68
N LEU A 387 -8.19 22.13 18.04
CA LEU A 387 -6.82 22.02 17.55
C LEU A 387 -6.51 23.09 16.50
N VAL A 388 -7.39 23.26 15.51
CA VAL A 388 -7.23 24.30 14.46
C VAL A 388 -7.25 25.70 15.06
N GLN A 389 -8.14 25.98 16.02
CA GLN A 389 -8.13 27.25 16.74
C GLN A 389 -6.82 27.47 17.50
N THR A 390 -6.31 26.43 18.16
CA THR A 390 -5.04 26.49 18.89
C THR A 390 -3.88 26.82 17.95
N TRP A 391 -3.79 26.13 16.80
CA TRP A 391 -2.77 26.44 15.80
C TRP A 391 -2.89 27.86 15.26
N ASN A 392 -4.11 28.33 14.96
CA ASN A 392 -4.36 29.69 14.47
C ASN A 392 -3.98 30.78 15.48
N ARG A 393 -4.04 30.52 16.79
CA ARG A 393 -3.57 31.47 17.81
C ARG A 393 -2.05 31.61 17.85
N SER A 394 -1.32 30.54 17.50
CA SER A 394 0.15 30.51 17.50
C SER A 394 0.78 30.74 16.13
N GLU A 395 -0.02 30.84 15.07
CA GLU A 395 0.49 30.88 13.70
C GLU A 395 1.07 32.26 13.34
N ILE A 396 2.06 32.25 12.45
CA ILE A 396 2.72 33.47 11.97
C ILE A 396 1.74 34.27 11.09
N VAL A 397 1.82 35.60 11.19
CA VAL A 397 1.03 36.54 10.38
C VAL A 397 1.13 36.19 8.88
N GLY A 398 -0.01 36.14 8.19
CA GLY A 398 -0.11 35.83 6.76
C GLY A 398 -0.49 34.38 6.44
N HIS A 399 -0.63 33.51 7.44
CA HIS A 399 -1.13 32.14 7.27
C HIS A 399 -2.23 31.81 8.26
N ARG A 400 -3.08 30.84 7.91
CA ARG A 400 -4.07 30.23 8.80
C ARG A 400 -4.25 28.76 8.49
N TRP A 401 -4.70 28.00 9.48
CA TRP A 401 -5.15 26.63 9.37
C TRP A 401 -6.65 26.56 9.15
N ILE A 402 -7.05 25.68 8.22
CA ILE A 402 -8.45 25.36 7.93
C ILE A 402 -8.65 23.84 7.95
N ILE A 403 -9.89 23.43 8.18
CA ILE A 403 -10.35 22.06 7.89
C ILE A 403 -10.66 22.02 6.39
N ASP A 404 -9.81 21.35 5.62
CA ASP A 404 -9.92 21.25 4.15
C ASP A 404 -10.91 20.15 3.75
N THR A 405 -10.84 19.01 4.43
CA THR A 405 -11.80 17.90 4.29
C THR A 405 -12.06 17.26 5.65
N ASP A 406 -13.29 16.78 5.86
CA ASP A 406 -13.72 16.05 7.05
C ASP A 406 -14.72 14.97 6.62
N VAL A 407 -14.34 13.70 6.77
CA VAL A 407 -15.06 12.55 6.23
C VAL A 407 -15.16 11.47 7.29
N LEU A 408 -16.37 10.94 7.48
CA LEU A 408 -16.56 9.66 8.16
C LEU A 408 -16.50 8.55 7.11
N GLU A 409 -15.65 7.55 7.32
CA GLU A 409 -15.48 6.45 6.36
C GLU A 409 -15.13 5.13 7.04
N PRO A 410 -15.55 3.98 6.47
CA PRO A 410 -15.18 2.67 6.98
C PRO A 410 -13.73 2.31 6.61
N ILE A 411 -13.06 1.56 7.50
CA ILE A 411 -11.76 0.94 7.24
C ILE A 411 -11.88 -0.53 6.84
N GLU A 412 -10.75 -1.22 6.69
CA GLU A 412 -10.70 -2.58 6.13
C GLU A 412 -11.48 -3.63 6.94
N ASP A 413 -11.70 -3.39 8.24
CA ASP A 413 -12.52 -4.24 9.11
C ASP A 413 -13.96 -3.73 9.31
N GLY A 414 -14.38 -2.74 8.52
CA GLY A 414 -15.72 -2.18 8.51
C GLY A 414 -15.97 -1.09 9.56
N ARG A 415 -15.07 -0.88 10.53
CA ARG A 415 -15.28 0.16 11.56
C ARG A 415 -15.24 1.56 10.98
N ILE A 416 -16.12 2.44 11.46
CA ILE A 416 -16.13 3.84 11.05
C ILE A 416 -15.02 4.64 11.75
N ILE A 417 -14.30 5.46 11.00
CA ILE A 417 -13.31 6.42 11.51
C ILE A 417 -13.62 7.83 11.01
N ARG A 418 -12.99 8.84 11.60
CA ARG A 418 -13.00 10.23 11.11
C ARG A 418 -11.66 10.54 10.48
N SER A 419 -11.69 10.97 9.22
CA SER A 419 -10.53 11.40 8.43
C SER A 419 -10.64 12.88 8.13
N VAL A 420 -9.72 13.67 8.68
CA VAL A 420 -9.68 15.12 8.54
C VAL A 420 -8.35 15.55 7.95
N ALA A 421 -8.39 16.32 6.86
CA ALA A 421 -7.23 17.01 6.33
C ALA A 421 -7.23 18.46 6.82
N LEU A 422 -6.20 18.83 7.56
CA LEU A 422 -5.99 20.19 8.06
C LEU A 422 -4.93 20.86 7.19
N ARG A 423 -5.28 21.97 6.53
CA ARG A 423 -4.40 22.64 5.56
C ARG A 423 -3.94 24.00 6.06
N LYS A 424 -2.66 24.29 5.88
CA LYS A 424 -2.07 25.61 6.12
C LYS A 424 -2.20 26.47 4.86
N VAL A 425 -3.04 27.50 4.88
CA VAL A 425 -3.31 28.38 3.73
C VAL A 425 -2.78 29.79 3.98
N ALA A 426 -2.35 30.47 2.92
CA ALA A 426 -2.03 31.89 2.98
C ALA A 426 -3.32 32.72 3.15
N VAL A 427 -3.22 33.84 3.86
CA VAL A 427 -4.33 34.78 4.14
C VAL A 427 -4.25 36.01 3.25
#